data_AF-A0A0F8XLS3-F1
#
_entry.id   AF-A0A0F8XLS3-F1
#
_cell.length_a   1.000
_cell.length_b   1.000
_cell.length_c   1.000
_cell.angle_alpha   90.00
_cell.angle_beta   90.00
_cell.angle_gamma   90.00
#
_symmetry.space_group_name_H-M   'P 1'
#
loop_
_entity.id
_entity.type
_entity.pdbx_description
1 polymer ?
#
loop_
_entity_poly.entity_id
_entity_poly.type
_entity_poly.pdbx_seq_one_letter_code
_entity_poly.pdbx_strand_id
1 'polypeptide(L)'
;MDIVTNEYVAKLASFDGHSYNELVEAMLVAQDKHAWAKTETGKAWDEVCFITRTVIPRRFERDQIQNITVILPDGTKKQLLVIPQVSVKTPPENKLKLWDWLRKHDSADIITETVNSSTLAAYIREQMREGEPYPNELLEISAYDVASLRKA
;
A
#
# COMPACT_ATOMS: atom_id res chain seq x y z
N MET A 1 -9.81 -0.84 27.03
CA MET A 1 -9.64 -2.29 27.20
C MET A 1 -10.98 -2.99 27.00
N ASP A 2 -11.25 -3.53 25.82
CA ASP A 2 -11.62 -2.80 24.60
C ASP A 2 -12.76 -3.61 23.93
N ILE A 3 -13.68 -2.93 23.26
CA ILE A 3 -14.95 -3.50 22.73
C ILE A 3 -14.72 -4.77 21.87
N VAL A 4 -13.54 -4.89 21.24
CA VAL A 4 -13.10 -6.02 20.42
C VAL A 4 -13.07 -7.34 21.21
N THR A 5 -12.75 -7.31 22.51
CA THR A 5 -12.67 -8.52 23.34
C THR A 5 -14.06 -9.11 23.62
N ASN A 6 -15.10 -8.28 23.66
CA ASN A 6 -16.45 -8.70 24.02
C ASN A 6 -17.19 -9.38 22.85
N GLU A 7 -17.06 -8.83 21.64
CA GLU A 7 -17.64 -9.44 20.43
C GLU A 7 -16.97 -10.79 20.10
N TYR A 8 -15.66 -10.90 20.29
CA TYR A 8 -14.93 -12.14 20.05
C TYR A 8 -15.38 -13.27 21.00
N VAL A 9 -15.56 -12.95 22.29
CA VAL A 9 -16.04 -13.92 23.29
C VAL A 9 -17.49 -14.35 23.01
N ALA A 10 -18.37 -13.41 22.65
CA ALA A 10 -19.74 -13.74 22.26
C ALA A 10 -19.79 -14.63 21.00
N LYS A 11 -18.89 -14.38 20.04
CA LYS A 11 -18.78 -15.18 18.81
C LYS A 11 -18.24 -16.58 19.09
N LEU A 12 -17.29 -16.74 20.01
CA LEU A 12 -16.84 -18.07 20.45
C LEU A 12 -17.97 -18.87 21.10
N ALA A 13 -18.71 -18.26 22.03
CA ALA A 13 -19.83 -18.90 22.70
C ALA A 13 -20.94 -19.32 21.71
N SER A 14 -21.09 -18.62 20.58
CA SER A 14 -22.07 -18.99 19.55
C SER A 14 -21.76 -20.31 18.85
N PHE A 15 -20.53 -20.82 18.96
CA PHE A 15 -20.10 -22.11 18.42
C PHE A 15 -20.06 -23.22 19.47
N ASP A 16 -20.37 -22.92 20.74
CA ASP A 16 -20.45 -23.95 21.78
C ASP A 16 -21.53 -24.97 21.41
N GLY A 17 -21.20 -26.26 21.58
CA GLY A 17 -22.11 -27.37 21.26
C GLY A 17 -22.23 -27.72 19.78
N HIS A 18 -21.57 -27.00 18.86
CA HIS A 18 -21.51 -27.40 17.46
C HIS A 18 -20.63 -28.65 17.29
N SER A 19 -21.08 -29.56 16.42
CA SER A 19 -20.27 -30.68 15.94
C SER A 19 -19.13 -30.20 15.04
N TYR A 20 -18.11 -31.04 14.84
CA TYR A 20 -17.02 -30.72 13.92
C TYR A 20 -17.49 -30.43 12.49
N ASN A 21 -18.54 -31.10 12.02
CA ASN A 21 -19.07 -30.85 10.68
C ASN A 21 -19.70 -29.45 10.58
N GLU A 22 -20.46 -29.02 11.58
CA GLU A 22 -21.05 -27.68 11.63
C GLU A 22 -19.98 -26.59 11.76
N LEU A 23 -18.91 -26.85 12.51
CA LEU A 23 -17.75 -25.94 12.58
C LEU A 23 -17.04 -25.80 11.23
N VAL A 24 -16.86 -26.90 10.51
CA VAL A 24 -16.25 -26.88 9.16
C VAL A 24 -17.17 -26.14 8.18
N GLU A 25 -18.48 -26.37 8.22
CA GLU A 25 -19.43 -25.63 7.38
C GLU A 25 -19.38 -24.12 7.66
N ALA A 26 -19.39 -23.73 8.94
CA ALA A 26 -19.24 -22.33 9.34
C ALA A 26 -17.91 -21.73 8.88
N MET A 27 -16.82 -22.50 8.92
CA MET A 27 -15.50 -22.08 8.42
C MET A 27 -15.55 -21.82 6.92
N LEU A 28 -16.13 -22.72 6.12
CA LEU A 28 -16.25 -22.55 4.66
C LEU A 28 -17.08 -21.31 4.31
N VAL A 29 -18.22 -21.10 4.97
CA VAL A 29 -19.04 -19.90 4.79
C VAL A 29 -18.26 -18.63 5.16
N ALA A 30 -17.47 -18.66 6.23
CA ALA A 30 -16.63 -17.52 6.60
C ALA A 30 -15.51 -17.25 5.58
N GLN A 31 -14.91 -18.30 5.01
CA GLN A 31 -13.91 -18.19 3.94
C GLN A 31 -14.49 -17.57 2.68
N ASP A 32 -15.70 -17.99 2.27
CA ASP A 32 -16.38 -17.42 1.10
C ASP A 32 -16.73 -15.94 1.31
N LYS A 33 -17.25 -15.59 2.50
CA LYS A 33 -17.50 -14.18 2.86
C LYS A 33 -16.22 -13.36 2.83
N HIS A 34 -15.12 -13.89 3.34
CA HIS A 34 -13.82 -13.21 3.30
C HIS A 34 -13.32 -13.05 1.85
N ALA A 35 -13.44 -14.08 1.01
CA ALA A 35 -13.06 -14.01 -0.40
C ALA A 35 -13.86 -12.93 -1.14
N TRP A 36 -15.18 -12.91 -0.95
CA TRP A 36 -16.05 -11.88 -1.52
C TRP A 36 -15.69 -10.47 -1.04
N ALA A 37 -15.51 -10.28 0.26
CA ALA A 37 -15.13 -8.98 0.83
C ALA A 37 -13.76 -8.51 0.30
N LYS A 38 -12.80 -9.43 0.11
CA LYS A 38 -11.50 -9.13 -0.50
C LYS A 38 -11.67 -8.65 -1.95
N THR A 39 -12.54 -9.26 -2.73
CA THR A 39 -12.85 -8.83 -4.10
C THR A 39 -13.48 -7.45 -4.14
N GLU A 40 -14.49 -7.19 -3.32
CA GLU A 40 -15.17 -5.87 -3.28
C GLU A 40 -14.24 -4.77 -2.79
N THR A 41 -13.42 -5.05 -1.77
CA THR A 41 -12.37 -4.14 -1.30
C THR A 41 -11.37 -3.85 -2.42
N GLY A 42 -11.00 -4.86 -3.21
CA GLY A 42 -10.16 -4.70 -4.40
C GLY A 42 -10.75 -3.71 -5.40
N LYS A 43 -12.03 -3.87 -5.76
CA LYS A 43 -12.73 -2.96 -6.69
C LYS A 43 -12.79 -1.52 -6.19
N ALA A 44 -13.15 -1.34 -4.92
CA ALA A 44 -13.18 -0.01 -4.30
C ALA A 44 -11.78 0.63 -4.28
N TRP A 45 -10.74 -0.17 -4.03
CA TRP A 45 -9.36 0.28 -4.06
C TRP A 45 -8.88 0.64 -5.47
N ASP A 46 -9.31 -0.09 -6.50
CA ASP A 46 -9.01 0.21 -7.90
C ASP A 46 -9.58 1.58 -8.30
N GLU A 47 -10.79 1.90 -7.86
CA GLU A 47 -11.40 3.22 -8.08
C GLU A 47 -10.60 4.33 -7.39
N VAL A 48 -10.19 4.12 -6.13
CA VAL A 48 -9.30 5.06 -5.42
C VAL A 48 -7.99 5.24 -6.18
N CYS A 49 -7.37 4.15 -6.68
CA CYS A 49 -6.14 4.21 -7.47
C CYS A 49 -6.34 4.98 -8.77
N PHE A 50 -7.44 4.76 -9.49
CA PHE A 50 -7.76 5.49 -10.72
C PHE A 50 -7.93 6.99 -10.47
N ILE A 51 -8.67 7.37 -9.43
CA ILE A 51 -8.88 8.78 -9.07
C ILE A 51 -7.54 9.44 -8.70
N THR A 52 -6.77 8.80 -7.83
CA THR A 52 -5.55 9.37 -7.26
C THR A 52 -4.35 9.36 -8.22
N ARG A 53 -4.24 8.38 -9.12
CA ARG A 53 -3.10 8.24 -10.05
C ARG A 53 -3.40 8.73 -11.46
N THR A 54 -4.66 9.01 -11.80
CA THR A 54 -5.04 9.42 -13.16
C THR A 54 -5.89 10.68 -13.17
N VAL A 55 -7.03 10.69 -12.49
CA VAL A 55 -8.00 11.80 -12.62
C VAL A 55 -7.45 13.09 -12.01
N ILE A 56 -6.99 13.04 -10.76
CA ILE A 56 -6.48 14.23 -10.06
C ILE A 56 -5.20 14.76 -10.71
N PRO A 57 -4.16 13.93 -11.00
CA PRO A 57 -2.96 14.40 -11.69
C PRO A 57 -3.24 15.09 -13.02
N ARG A 58 -4.09 14.50 -13.88
CA ARG A 58 -4.49 15.12 -15.16
C ARG A 58 -5.20 16.46 -14.97
N ARG A 59 -6.03 16.60 -13.92
CA ARG A 59 -6.70 17.86 -13.60
C ARG A 59 -5.70 18.92 -13.15
N PHE A 60 -4.74 18.57 -12.30
CA PHE A 60 -3.68 19.47 -11.85
C PHE A 60 -2.82 19.96 -13.01
N GLU A 61 -2.42 19.06 -13.91
CA GLU A 61 -1.67 19.39 -15.13
C GLU A 61 -2.46 20.34 -16.03
N ARG A 62 -3.72 20.00 -16.35
CA ARG A 62 -4.61 20.82 -17.18
C ARG A 62 -4.79 22.23 -16.63
N ASP A 63 -4.98 22.33 -15.32
CA ASP A 63 -5.29 23.60 -14.67
C ASP A 63 -4.03 24.37 -14.26
N GLN A 64 -2.84 23.80 -14.49
CA GLN A 64 -1.53 24.33 -14.09
C GLN A 64 -1.44 24.65 -12.60
N ILE A 65 -2.05 23.80 -11.76
CA ILE A 65 -2.07 23.96 -10.31
C ILE A 65 -1.04 23.04 -9.68
N GLN A 66 -0.25 23.56 -8.74
CA GLN A 66 0.73 22.76 -7.97
C GLN A 66 0.13 22.20 -6.68
N ASN A 67 -0.71 22.97 -5.99
CA ASN A 67 -1.41 22.55 -4.77
C ASN A 67 -2.69 23.35 -4.57
N ILE A 68 -3.67 22.77 -3.88
CA ILE A 68 -4.90 23.44 -3.45
C ILE A 68 -5.24 23.05 -2.01
N THR A 69 -5.96 23.92 -1.30
CA THR A 69 -6.61 23.52 -0.04
C THR A 69 -8.01 22.99 -0.34
N VAL A 70 -8.33 21.81 0.17
CA VAL A 70 -9.65 21.18 0.08
C VAL A 70 -10.29 21.06 1.46
N ILE A 71 -11.62 21.10 1.51
CA ILE A 71 -12.41 20.85 2.72
C ILE A 71 -13.01 19.45 2.58
N LEU A 72 -12.71 18.58 3.54
CA LEU A 72 -13.22 17.21 3.60
C LEU A 72 -14.66 17.17 4.13
N PRO A 73 -15.41 16.06 3.96
CA PRO A 73 -16.78 15.93 4.47
C PRO A 73 -16.93 16.15 5.99
N ASP A 74 -15.86 15.91 6.75
CA ASP A 74 -15.80 16.14 8.19
C ASP A 74 -15.50 17.61 8.57
N GLY A 75 -15.40 18.50 7.58
CA GLY A 75 -15.08 19.92 7.75
C GLY A 75 -13.58 20.22 7.90
N THR A 76 -12.71 19.21 7.93
CA THR A 76 -11.27 19.42 8.06
C THR A 76 -10.66 19.95 6.76
N LYS A 77 -9.65 20.81 6.89
CA LYS A 77 -8.89 21.34 5.75
C LYS A 77 -7.63 20.50 5.53
N LYS A 78 -7.38 20.15 4.28
CA LYS A 78 -6.17 19.45 3.84
C LYS A 78 -5.56 20.12 2.62
N GLN A 79 -4.25 20.04 2.49
CA GLN A 79 -3.58 20.42 1.25
C GLN A 79 -3.57 19.21 0.32
N LEU A 80 -4.17 19.37 -0.86
CA LEU A 80 -4.09 18.42 -1.96
C LEU A 80 -2.94 18.83 -2.89
N LEU A 81 -2.07 17.88 -3.17
CA LEU A 81 -0.93 18.05 -4.07
C LEU A 81 -0.72 16.77 -4.87
N VAL A 82 -0.05 16.90 -6.00
CA VAL A 82 0.41 15.75 -6.79
C VAL A 82 1.90 15.56 -6.50
N ILE A 83 2.28 14.34 -6.14
CA ILE A 83 3.67 13.99 -5.82
C ILE A 83 4.14 12.82 -6.68
N PRO A 84 5.41 12.80 -7.10
CA PRO A 84 5.99 11.65 -7.74
C PRO A 84 6.15 10.51 -6.74
N GLN A 85 5.81 9.31 -7.17
CA GLN A 85 6.00 8.05 -6.44
C GLN A 85 6.67 7.02 -7.34
N VAL A 86 7.26 6.02 -6.68
CA VAL A 86 7.89 4.89 -7.34
C VAL A 86 7.31 3.61 -6.75
N SER A 87 6.98 2.66 -7.62
CA SER A 87 6.73 1.26 -7.24
C SER A 87 7.93 0.44 -7.65
N VAL A 88 8.36 -0.46 -6.75
CA VAL A 88 9.47 -1.38 -7.01
C VAL A 88 9.02 -2.80 -6.75
N LYS A 89 9.47 -3.70 -7.61
CA LYS A 89 9.32 -5.14 -7.42
C LYS A 89 10.65 -5.81 -7.71
N THR A 90 11.05 -6.69 -6.82
CA THR A 90 12.28 -7.49 -6.97
C THR A 90 11.89 -8.88 -7.46
N PRO A 91 12.27 -9.27 -8.68
CA PRO A 91 12.12 -10.64 -9.15
C PRO A 91 12.80 -11.63 -8.17
N PRO A 92 12.20 -12.79 -7.86
CA PRO A 92 12.76 -13.74 -6.90
C PRO A 92 14.23 -14.13 -7.18
N GLU A 93 14.59 -14.29 -8.45
CA GLU A 93 15.92 -14.64 -8.94
C GLU A 93 16.97 -13.54 -8.70
N ASN A 94 16.54 -12.29 -8.60
CA ASN A 94 17.42 -11.14 -8.41
C ASN A 94 17.58 -10.76 -6.94
N LYS A 95 16.86 -11.40 -6.01
CA LYS A 95 16.92 -11.06 -4.58
C LYS A 95 18.35 -11.05 -4.07
N LEU A 96 19.08 -12.17 -4.19
CA LEU A 96 20.46 -12.27 -3.69
C LEU A 96 21.38 -11.21 -4.29
N LYS A 97 21.27 -10.98 -5.61
CA LYS A 97 22.06 -9.96 -6.32
C LYS A 97 21.74 -8.54 -5.82
N LEU A 98 20.47 -8.26 -5.51
CA LEU A 98 20.05 -6.99 -4.94
C LEU A 98 20.68 -6.77 -3.57
N TRP A 99 20.70 -7.78 -2.70
CA TRP A 99 21.37 -7.68 -1.40
C TRP A 99 22.86 -7.37 -1.55
N ASP A 100 23.54 -8.03 -2.48
CA ASP A 100 24.96 -7.77 -2.73
C ASP A 100 25.20 -6.37 -3.31
N TRP A 101 24.30 -5.86 -4.15
CA TRP A 101 24.37 -4.49 -4.64
C TRP A 101 24.19 -3.48 -3.50
N LEU A 102 23.16 -3.66 -2.66
CA LEU A 102 22.85 -2.77 -1.53
C LEU A 102 24.02 -2.71 -0.53
N ARG A 103 24.67 -3.85 -0.24
CA ARG A 103 25.85 -3.90 0.62
C ARG A 103 27.04 -3.12 0.05
N LYS A 104 27.19 -3.07 -1.27
CA LYS A 104 28.32 -2.40 -1.94
C LYS A 104 28.14 -0.89 -2.03
N HIS A 105 26.92 -0.38 -1.98
CA HIS A 105 26.58 1.04 -2.16
C HIS A 105 26.20 1.73 -0.85
N ASP A 106 26.73 1.23 0.27
CA ASP A 106 26.55 1.76 1.63
C ASP A 106 25.08 2.01 2.02
N SER A 107 24.16 1.22 1.46
CA SER A 107 22.72 1.32 1.74
C SER A 107 22.36 0.61 3.06
N ALA A 108 23.28 0.57 4.02
CA ALA A 108 23.19 -0.21 5.25
C ALA A 108 21.90 0.11 6.05
N ASP A 109 21.44 1.35 5.97
CA ASP A 109 20.23 1.83 6.64
C ASP A 109 18.94 1.15 6.19
N ILE A 110 18.90 0.58 4.98
CA ILE A 110 17.73 -0.14 4.45
C ILE A 110 17.89 -1.66 4.49
N ILE A 111 19.08 -2.16 4.87
CA ILE A 111 19.38 -3.60 4.97
C ILE A 111 18.95 -4.10 6.35
N THR A 112 17.64 -4.34 6.52
CA THR A 112 17.09 -5.15 7.63
C THR A 112 17.02 -6.62 7.22
N GLU A 113 16.66 -7.56 8.11
CA GLU A 113 16.49 -8.99 7.75
C GLU A 113 15.50 -9.21 6.59
N THR A 114 14.56 -8.29 6.39
CA THR A 114 13.68 -8.22 5.21
C THR A 114 13.62 -6.78 4.73
N VAL A 115 14.02 -6.52 3.48
CA VAL A 115 13.80 -5.21 2.85
C VAL A 115 12.34 -5.12 2.41
N ASN A 116 11.57 -4.24 3.05
CA ASN A 116 10.19 -3.96 2.62
C ASN A 116 10.20 -3.22 1.27
N SER A 117 9.30 -3.61 0.36
CA SER A 117 9.14 -2.96 -0.95
C SER A 117 8.84 -1.46 -0.84
N SER A 118 8.14 -1.00 0.21
CA SER A 118 7.90 0.42 0.43
C SER A 118 9.18 1.18 0.82
N THR A 119 10.04 0.56 1.62
CA THR A 119 11.34 1.13 2.02
C THR A 119 12.29 1.17 0.83
N LEU A 120 12.34 0.09 0.05
CA LEU A 120 13.12 0.06 -1.18
C LEU A 120 12.62 1.10 -2.19
N ALA A 121 11.29 1.23 -2.38
CA ALA A 121 10.72 2.25 -3.25
C ALA A 121 11.11 3.66 -2.81
N ALA A 122 11.12 3.92 -1.49
CA ALA A 122 11.51 5.21 -0.96
C ALA A 122 12.98 5.52 -1.21
N TYR A 123 13.86 4.53 -1.01
CA TYR A 123 15.28 4.63 -1.31
C TYR A 123 15.53 4.89 -2.80
N ILE A 124 14.94 4.08 -3.68
CA ILE A 124 15.10 4.23 -5.14
C ILE A 124 14.61 5.59 -5.62
N ARG A 125 13.47 6.06 -5.11
CA ARG A 125 12.96 7.40 -5.41
C ARG A 125 13.95 8.50 -4.99
N GLU A 126 14.65 8.32 -3.89
CA GLU A 126 15.68 9.27 -3.44
C GLU A 126 16.88 9.27 -4.37
N GLN A 127 17.43 8.11 -4.69
CA GLN A 127 18.56 7.97 -5.62
C GLN A 127 18.23 8.56 -7.00
N MET A 128 17.02 8.30 -7.52
CA MET A 128 16.54 8.90 -8.77
C MET A 128 16.47 10.43 -8.72
N ARG A 129 16.13 11.00 -7.56
CA ARG A 129 16.04 12.45 -7.36
C ARG A 129 17.42 13.10 -7.27
N GLU A 130 18.36 12.44 -6.61
CA GLU A 130 19.74 12.92 -6.41
C GLU A 130 20.62 12.67 -7.64
N GLY A 131 20.18 11.81 -8.57
CA GLY A 131 20.98 11.41 -9.75
C GLY A 131 22.01 10.33 -9.42
N GLU A 132 21.83 9.66 -8.28
CA GLU A 132 22.73 8.61 -7.80
C GLU A 132 22.42 7.25 -8.44
N PRO A 133 23.40 6.33 -8.52
CA PRO A 133 23.19 5.00 -9.06
C PRO A 133 22.14 4.20 -8.26
N TYR A 134 21.29 3.46 -8.98
CA TYR A 134 20.34 2.54 -8.39
C TYR A 134 20.25 1.24 -9.23
N PRO A 135 19.85 0.10 -8.63
CA PRO A 135 19.91 -1.22 -9.28
C PRO A 135 18.74 -1.44 -10.25
N ASN A 136 18.66 -0.62 -11.30
CA ASN A 136 17.62 -0.68 -12.33
C ASN A 136 17.59 -2.03 -13.09
N GLU A 137 18.72 -2.71 -13.24
CA GLU A 137 18.81 -4.03 -13.88
C GLU A 137 18.25 -5.17 -13.01
N LEU A 138 18.15 -4.94 -11.69
CA LEU A 138 17.71 -5.94 -10.72
C LEU A 138 16.25 -5.76 -10.31
N LEU A 139 15.65 -4.60 -10.62
CA LEU A 139 14.33 -4.19 -10.14
C LEU A 139 13.39 -3.86 -11.29
N GLU A 140 12.13 -4.27 -11.15
CA GLU A 140 11.02 -3.72 -11.93
C GLU A 140 10.60 -2.39 -11.26
N ILE A 141 10.92 -1.27 -11.91
CA ILE A 141 10.66 0.08 -11.39
C ILE A 141 9.58 0.75 -12.24
N SER A 142 8.57 1.32 -11.59
CA SER A 142 7.54 2.14 -12.25
C SER A 142 7.37 3.45 -11.49
N ALA A 143 7.63 4.57 -12.17
CA ALA A 143 7.39 5.91 -11.66
C ALA A 143 6.00 6.40 -12.09
N TYR A 144 5.28 7.06 -11.18
CA TYR A 144 3.96 7.61 -11.45
C TYR A 144 3.67 8.77 -10.50
N ASP A 145 2.77 9.65 -10.93
CA ASP A 145 2.25 10.73 -10.10
C ASP A 145 1.03 10.27 -9.31
N VAL A 146 0.93 10.71 -8.06
CA VAL A 146 -0.21 10.42 -7.20
C VAL A 146 -0.67 11.64 -6.44
N ALA A 147 -1.99 11.77 -6.32
CA ALA A 147 -2.62 12.72 -5.43
C ALA A 147 -2.36 12.33 -3.96
N SER A 148 -1.92 13.30 -3.17
CA SER A 148 -1.64 13.14 -1.75
C SER A 148 -2.34 14.24 -0.96
N LEU A 149 -2.91 13.87 0.19
CA LEU A 149 -3.45 14.81 1.15
C LEU A 149 -2.46 15.00 2.29
N ARG A 150 -2.08 16.26 2.54
CA ARG A 150 -1.24 16.67 3.67
C ARG A 150 -2.03 17.55 4.63
N LYS A 151 -1.51 17.69 5.85
CA LYS A 151 -2.02 18.71 6.79
C LYS A 151 -1.79 20.09 6.15
N ALA A 152 -2.86 20.89 6.10
CA ALA A 152 -2.81 22.27 5.63
C ALA A 152 -2.04 23.17 6.60
#